data_AF-A0A1E7I7Z9-F1
#
_entry.id   AF-A0A1E7I7Z9-F1
#
_cell.length_a   1.000
_cell.length_b   1.000
_cell.length_c   1.000
_cell.angle_alpha   90.00
_cell.angle_beta   90.00
_cell.angle_gamma   90.00
#
_symmetry.space_group_name_H-M   'P 1'
#
loop_
_entity.id
_entity.type
_entity.pdbx_description
1 polymer ?
#
loop_
_entity_poly.entity_id
_entity_poly.type
_entity_poly.pdbx_seq_one_letter_code
_entity_poly.pdbx_strand_id
1 'polypeptide(L)'
;MKRPLFIAIFAITVLFFGRPVPGYSAAPWQWLLCLKGQPSGHSISLPSALYIDQALGRYYVVDAGNNRLLSYTKDGEFLRSFDVDGRLQAPFDMVRDQETRIWLVEKGRNSLTMIDLRNKLVEHHSLSDNGRTVSPDRLEWEDGVFFLLDRATGQVLSLDQDLEVTGRFASKDSSNGFVDFKIRNGSLWALERGGKAVLRFNMDGQPASSVALDDVLRFPCSLEVGPSGVFYVLDRHGGDIAVFDQKGRFKYRFLHPGHTRGRLYFPIELKFDPWGRLCVVEEGNGRVEVFSR
;
A
#
# COMPACT_ATOMS: atom_id res chain seq x y z
N MET A 1 0.91 -44.91 57.33
CA MET A 1 0.58 -45.27 55.93
C MET A 1 -0.27 -44.15 55.32
N LYS A 2 0.31 -43.31 54.45
CA LYS A 2 -0.41 -42.32 53.63
C LYS A 2 -0.17 -42.69 52.16
N ARG A 3 -1.24 -42.90 51.38
CA ARG A 3 -1.16 -43.12 49.92
C ARG A 3 -1.28 -41.76 49.21
N PRO A 4 -0.48 -41.47 48.16
CA PRO A 4 -0.64 -40.25 47.39
C PRO A 4 -1.74 -40.43 46.33
N LEU A 5 -2.49 -39.35 46.11
CA LEU A 5 -3.56 -39.25 45.10
C LEU A 5 -2.91 -38.82 43.76
N PHE A 6 -2.96 -39.67 42.74
CA PHE A 6 -2.54 -39.31 41.38
C PHE A 6 -3.68 -38.59 40.67
N ILE A 7 -3.47 -37.32 40.31
CA ILE A 7 -4.36 -36.57 39.42
C ILE A 7 -3.85 -36.81 37.98
N ALA A 8 -4.63 -37.53 37.18
CA ALA A 8 -4.37 -37.72 35.76
C ALA A 8 -4.88 -36.48 35.01
N ILE A 9 -3.96 -35.70 34.41
CA ILE A 9 -4.28 -34.61 33.51
C ILE A 9 -4.53 -35.22 32.12
N PHE A 10 -5.79 -35.19 31.66
CA PHE A 10 -6.14 -35.53 30.28
C PHE A 10 -5.77 -34.36 29.36
N ALA A 11 -4.72 -34.54 28.55
CA ALA A 11 -4.40 -33.60 27.48
C ALA A 11 -5.41 -33.79 26.33
N ILE A 12 -6.35 -32.87 26.19
CA ILE A 12 -7.26 -32.81 25.03
C ILE A 12 -6.42 -32.34 23.84
N THR A 13 -6.07 -33.29 22.96
CA THR A 13 -5.45 -32.98 21.68
C THR A 13 -6.56 -32.56 20.72
N VAL A 14 -6.72 -31.25 20.52
CA VAL A 14 -7.63 -30.71 19.50
C VAL A 14 -6.96 -30.90 18.14
N LEU A 15 -7.34 -31.96 17.42
CA LEU A 15 -6.96 -32.16 16.02
C LEU A 15 -7.74 -31.18 15.14
N PHE A 16 -7.10 -30.09 14.73
CA PHE A 16 -7.61 -29.21 13.68
C PHE A 16 -7.57 -29.96 12.33
N PHE A 17 -8.72 -30.49 11.90
CA PHE A 17 -8.92 -30.87 10.49
C PHE A 17 -9.18 -29.60 9.66
N GLY A 18 -8.15 -28.76 9.53
CA GLY A 18 -8.13 -27.72 8.50
C GLY A 18 -8.00 -28.40 7.14
N ARG A 19 -8.87 -28.05 6.18
CA ARG A 19 -8.62 -28.39 4.77
C ARG A 19 -7.23 -27.87 4.39
N PRO A 20 -6.39 -28.62 3.67
CA PRO A 20 -5.14 -28.08 3.15
C PRO A 20 -5.48 -26.87 2.28
N VAL A 21 -5.04 -25.69 2.69
CA VAL A 21 -5.12 -24.48 1.86
C VAL A 21 -4.05 -24.64 0.79
N PRO A 22 -4.41 -24.75 -0.50
CA PRO A 22 -3.39 -24.85 -1.55
C PRO A 22 -2.53 -23.58 -1.57
N GLY A 23 -1.21 -23.75 -1.71
CA GLY A 23 -0.35 -22.69 -2.23
C GLY A 23 0.42 -21.83 -1.23
N TYR A 24 0.49 -22.19 0.06
CA TYR A 24 1.55 -21.62 0.90
C TYR A 24 2.89 -22.24 0.50
N SER A 25 3.77 -21.43 -0.08
CA SER A 25 5.19 -21.77 -0.26
C SER A 25 5.99 -21.06 0.81
N ALA A 26 7.16 -21.59 1.17
CA ALA A 26 8.25 -20.74 1.62
C ALA A 26 8.63 -19.85 0.43
N ALA A 27 7.87 -18.77 0.21
CA ALA A 27 8.27 -17.74 -0.72
C ALA A 27 9.68 -17.28 -0.30
N PRO A 28 10.53 -16.82 -1.23
CA PRO A 28 11.91 -16.46 -0.91
C PRO A 28 12.03 -15.29 0.09
N TRP A 29 10.91 -14.68 0.48
CA TRP A 29 10.87 -13.52 1.35
C TRP A 29 11.13 -13.88 2.81
N GLN A 30 12.25 -13.42 3.33
CA GLN A 30 12.61 -13.48 4.74
C GLN A 30 12.43 -12.11 5.37
N TRP A 31 11.84 -12.06 6.56
CA TRP A 31 11.73 -10.80 7.29
C TRP A 31 13.12 -10.22 7.54
N LEU A 32 13.29 -8.93 7.26
CA LEU A 32 14.53 -8.20 7.39
C LEU A 32 14.47 -7.20 8.55
N LEU A 33 13.49 -6.30 8.54
CA LEU A 33 13.37 -5.22 9.53
C LEU A 33 11.91 -4.76 9.67
N CYS A 34 11.68 -3.88 10.65
CA CYS A 34 10.36 -3.33 10.91
C CYS A 34 10.44 -1.86 11.36
N LEU A 35 9.64 -1.00 10.74
CA LEU A 35 9.50 0.42 11.11
C LEU A 35 8.30 0.54 12.06
N LYS A 36 8.52 0.91 13.33
CA LYS A 36 7.49 0.89 14.39
C LYS A 36 7.20 2.23 15.07
N GLY A 37 7.97 3.28 14.77
CA GLY A 37 7.77 4.60 15.35
C GLY A 37 9.07 5.25 15.79
N GLN A 38 8.96 6.19 16.73
CA GLN A 38 10.09 6.93 17.26
C GLN A 38 10.74 6.21 18.45
N PRO A 39 12.06 6.36 18.65
CA PRO A 39 12.76 5.77 19.81
C PRO A 39 12.22 6.22 21.17
N SER A 40 11.58 7.38 21.24
CA SER A 40 10.92 7.92 22.44
C SER A 40 9.70 7.12 22.91
N GLY A 41 9.29 6.07 22.18
CA GLY A 41 8.13 5.25 22.51
C GLY A 41 6.84 5.69 21.82
N HIS A 42 6.88 6.74 20.99
CA HIS A 42 5.73 7.13 20.17
C HIS A 42 5.60 6.21 18.95
N SER A 43 4.82 5.15 19.10
CA SER A 43 4.49 4.19 18.04
C SER A 43 3.76 4.85 16.85
N ILE A 44 3.88 4.22 15.69
CA ILE A 44 3.04 4.52 14.53
C ILE A 44 1.60 4.10 14.82
N SER A 45 0.63 4.90 14.39
CA SER A 45 -0.80 4.63 14.51
C SER A 45 -1.45 4.67 13.12
N LEU A 46 -2.09 3.57 12.72
CA LEU A 46 -2.80 3.44 11.43
C LEU A 46 -1.96 3.92 10.23
N PRO A 47 -0.74 3.41 10.00
CA PRO A 47 0.04 3.84 8.84
C PRO A 47 -0.68 3.46 7.55
N SER A 48 -0.62 4.36 6.58
CA SER A 48 -1.44 4.29 5.37
C SER A 48 -0.64 4.20 4.07
N ALA A 49 0.59 4.73 4.06
CA ALA A 49 1.48 4.66 2.92
C ALA A 49 2.97 4.75 3.28
N LEU A 50 3.80 4.29 2.35
CA LEU A 50 5.26 4.32 2.34
C LEU A 50 5.76 4.93 1.03
N TYR A 51 6.50 6.04 1.14
CA TYR A 51 7.30 6.58 0.05
C TYR A 51 8.77 6.23 0.25
N ILE A 52 9.47 5.97 -0.86
CA ILE A 52 10.85 5.49 -0.87
C ILE A 52 11.68 6.47 -1.67
N ASP A 53 12.54 7.20 -0.98
CA ASP A 53 13.48 8.11 -1.60
C ASP A 53 14.77 7.36 -1.93
N GLN A 54 14.88 6.91 -3.18
CA GLN A 54 16.03 6.15 -3.65
C GLN A 54 17.33 6.97 -3.56
N ALA A 55 17.28 8.25 -3.91
CA ALA A 55 18.44 9.12 -3.96
C ALA A 55 19.03 9.35 -2.56
N LEU A 56 18.16 9.52 -1.55
CA LEU A 56 18.58 9.73 -0.18
C LEU A 56 18.77 8.46 0.64
N GLY A 57 18.34 7.29 0.13
CA GLY A 57 18.40 6.06 0.90
C GLY A 57 17.39 6.03 2.05
N ARG A 58 16.19 6.58 1.87
CA ARG A 58 15.23 6.82 2.97
C ARG A 58 13.84 6.29 2.71
N TYR A 59 13.19 5.89 3.79
CA TYR A 59 11.76 5.64 3.84
C TYR A 59 11.04 6.82 4.46
N TYR A 60 9.86 7.14 3.95
CA TYR A 60 8.89 8.05 4.54
C TYR A 60 7.59 7.31 4.75
N VAL A 61 7.07 7.32 5.98
CA VAL A 61 5.83 6.64 6.37
C VAL A 61 4.78 7.70 6.69
N VAL A 62 3.59 7.56 6.11
CA VAL A 62 2.41 8.29 6.57
C VAL A 62 1.90 7.64 7.85
N ASP A 63 1.99 8.34 8.99
CA ASP A 63 1.45 7.93 10.28
C ASP A 63 0.08 8.61 10.48
N ALA A 64 -0.93 8.08 9.78
CA ALA A 64 -2.22 8.73 9.58
C ALA A 64 -2.97 8.97 10.89
N GLY A 65 -2.96 7.99 11.79
CA GLY A 65 -3.64 8.07 13.09
C GLY A 65 -3.05 9.14 14.01
N ASN A 66 -1.79 9.54 13.77
CA ASN A 66 -1.11 10.60 14.50
C ASN A 66 -0.97 11.90 13.69
N ASN A 67 -1.58 12.01 12.50
CA ASN A 67 -1.49 13.17 11.61
C ASN A 67 -0.05 13.67 11.38
N ARG A 68 0.89 12.75 11.12
CA ARG A 68 2.30 13.07 10.91
C ARG A 68 2.95 12.19 9.86
N LEU A 69 4.12 12.61 9.40
CA LEU A 69 5.04 11.82 8.59
C LEU A 69 6.25 11.42 9.43
N LEU A 70 6.77 10.23 9.19
CA LEU A 70 8.01 9.74 9.79
C LEU A 70 9.00 9.42 8.70
N SER A 71 10.30 9.57 8.96
CA SER A 71 11.31 9.07 8.04
C SER A 71 12.36 8.22 8.72
N TYR A 72 12.89 7.27 7.96
CA TYR A 72 13.83 6.27 8.40
C TYR A 72 14.95 6.12 7.36
N THR A 73 16.12 5.65 7.79
CA THR A 73 17.15 5.16 6.87
C THR A 73 16.64 3.90 6.16
N LYS A 74 17.30 3.52 5.06
CA LYS A 74 17.06 2.22 4.40
C LYS A 74 17.26 1.04 5.35
N ASP A 75 18.04 1.19 6.41
CA ASP A 75 18.31 0.14 7.40
C ASP A 75 17.33 0.18 8.59
N GLY A 76 16.32 1.05 8.52
CA GLY A 76 15.21 1.10 9.47
C GLY A 76 15.45 1.98 10.70
N GLU A 77 16.55 2.72 10.73
CA GLU A 77 16.84 3.67 11.81
C GLU A 77 15.95 4.90 11.69
N PHE A 78 15.27 5.28 12.76
CA PHE A 78 14.43 6.48 12.78
C PHE A 78 15.28 7.74 12.61
N LEU A 79 14.82 8.65 11.75
CA LEU A 79 15.49 9.92 11.49
C LEU A 79 14.75 11.12 12.10
N ARG A 80 13.45 11.25 11.81
CA ARG A 80 12.65 12.45 12.15
C ARG A 80 11.17 12.24 11.94
N SER A 81 10.38 13.12 12.56
CA SER A 81 8.95 13.28 12.34
C SER A 81 8.56 14.68 11.92
N PHE A 82 7.45 14.78 11.21
CA PHE A 82 6.89 16.03 10.70
C PHE A 82 5.37 16.00 10.85
N ASP A 83 4.78 16.95 11.56
CA ASP A 83 3.32 17.08 11.74
C ASP A 83 2.75 18.38 11.14
N VAL A 84 3.60 19.16 10.49
CA VAL A 84 3.25 20.45 9.86
C VAL A 84 2.58 21.40 10.85
N ASP A 85 3.15 21.49 12.06
CA ASP A 85 2.59 22.28 13.17
C ASP A 85 1.17 21.82 13.56
N GLY A 86 0.89 20.52 13.42
CA GLY A 86 -0.42 19.93 13.70
C GLY A 86 -1.50 20.22 12.66
N ARG A 87 -1.13 20.69 11.46
CA ARG A 87 -2.10 21.07 10.40
C ARG A 87 -2.53 19.92 9.49
N LEU A 88 -1.88 18.76 9.57
CA LEU A 88 -2.29 17.59 8.79
C LEU A 88 -3.62 17.00 9.28
N GLN A 89 -4.44 16.51 8.35
CA GLN A 89 -5.76 15.94 8.63
C GLN A 89 -5.96 14.61 7.92
N ALA A 90 -5.75 13.51 8.66
CA ALA A 90 -5.82 12.13 8.17
C ALA A 90 -5.06 11.96 6.83
N PRO A 91 -3.74 12.22 6.81
CA PRO A 91 -2.93 11.97 5.61
C PRO A 91 -3.00 10.48 5.25
N PHE A 92 -3.01 10.16 3.97
CA PHE A 92 -3.32 8.81 3.50
C PHE A 92 -2.32 8.25 2.50
N ASP A 93 -1.90 9.04 1.52
CA ASP A 93 -0.89 8.62 0.55
C ASP A 93 0.09 9.77 0.32
N MET A 94 1.27 9.47 -0.20
CA MET A 94 2.28 10.48 -0.49
C MET A 94 3.14 10.17 -1.70
N VAL A 95 3.54 11.23 -2.39
CA VAL A 95 4.58 11.20 -3.42
C VAL A 95 5.55 12.36 -3.24
N ARG A 96 6.62 12.34 -4.01
CA ARG A 96 7.55 13.46 -4.11
C ARG A 96 7.69 13.85 -5.58
N ASP A 97 7.64 15.15 -5.84
CA ASP A 97 7.84 15.65 -7.19
C ASP A 97 9.32 15.92 -7.51
N GLN A 98 9.57 16.39 -8.74
CA GLN A 98 10.90 16.71 -9.25
C GLN A 98 11.59 17.88 -8.51
N GLU A 99 10.82 18.79 -7.90
CA GLU A 99 11.35 19.89 -7.08
C GLU A 99 11.65 19.45 -5.65
N THR A 100 11.48 18.15 -5.38
CA THR A 100 11.72 17.53 -4.09
C THR A 100 10.69 17.95 -3.02
N ARG A 101 9.52 18.46 -3.44
CA ARG A 101 8.36 18.78 -2.59
C ARG A 101 7.57 17.50 -2.31
N ILE A 102 7.02 17.40 -1.10
CA ILE A 102 6.19 16.26 -0.71
C ILE A 102 4.74 16.61 -1.01
N TRP A 103 4.03 15.73 -1.69
CA TRP A 103 2.60 15.85 -1.94
C TRP A 103 1.86 14.77 -1.19
N LEU A 104 0.87 15.16 -0.38
CA LEU A 104 0.08 14.28 0.45
C LEU A 104 -1.36 14.23 -0.04
N VAL A 105 -1.93 13.04 -0.15
CA VAL A 105 -3.39 12.88 -0.11
C VAL A 105 -3.86 13.04 1.33
N GLU A 106 -4.78 13.97 1.59
CA GLU A 106 -5.40 14.13 2.91
C GLU A 106 -6.88 13.81 2.84
N LYS A 107 -7.28 12.70 3.47
CA LYS A 107 -8.67 12.24 3.48
C LYS A 107 -9.56 13.08 4.38
N GLY A 108 -9.02 13.62 5.47
CA GLY A 108 -9.78 14.46 6.40
C GLY A 108 -10.21 15.79 5.77
N ARG A 109 -9.35 16.34 4.90
CA ARG A 109 -9.57 17.60 4.20
C ARG A 109 -10.12 17.44 2.77
N ASN A 110 -10.03 16.24 2.20
CA ASN A 110 -10.33 15.95 0.78
C ASN A 110 -9.49 16.85 -0.15
N SER A 111 -8.17 16.80 0.01
CA SER A 111 -7.23 17.65 -0.72
C SER A 111 -5.93 16.93 -1.07
N LEU A 112 -5.16 17.53 -1.98
CA LEU A 112 -3.72 17.34 -2.03
C LEU A 112 -3.04 18.43 -1.23
N THR A 113 -2.06 18.08 -0.42
CA THR A 113 -1.28 19.04 0.37
C THR A 113 0.17 18.99 -0.06
N MET A 114 0.67 20.11 -0.56
CA MET A 114 2.05 20.31 -0.95
C MET A 114 2.85 20.80 0.26
N ILE A 115 4.00 20.18 0.51
CA ILE A 115 4.94 20.57 1.55
C ILE A 115 6.30 20.78 0.91
N ASP A 116 6.76 22.03 0.92
CA ASP A 116 8.11 22.42 0.55
C ASP A 116 8.92 22.68 1.82
N LEU A 117 9.77 21.70 2.16
CA LEU A 117 10.65 21.77 3.32
C LEU A 117 11.77 22.83 3.17
N ARG A 118 12.17 23.20 1.95
CA ARG A 118 13.23 24.18 1.69
C ARG A 118 12.71 25.59 1.94
N ASN A 119 11.53 25.88 1.38
CA ASN A 119 10.90 27.19 1.49
C ASN A 119 9.98 27.33 2.72
N LYS A 120 9.83 26.26 3.52
CA LYS A 120 8.91 26.19 4.66
C LYS A 120 7.47 26.53 4.27
N LEU A 121 7.07 26.14 3.07
CA LEU A 121 5.76 26.41 2.49
C LEU A 121 4.89 25.16 2.58
N VAL A 122 3.61 25.38 2.87
CA VAL A 122 2.58 24.35 2.92
C VAL A 122 1.35 24.92 2.26
N GLU A 123 0.85 24.22 1.24
CA GLU A 123 -0.34 24.62 0.50
C GLU A 123 -1.33 23.45 0.43
N HIS A 124 -2.62 23.78 0.47
CA HIS A 124 -3.71 22.82 0.43
C HIS A 124 -4.53 23.06 -0.83
N HIS A 125 -4.72 22.02 -1.62
CA HIS A 125 -5.37 22.09 -2.91
C HIS A 125 -6.58 21.17 -2.92
N SER A 126 -7.77 21.77 -2.90
CA SER A 126 -9.01 21.05 -3.20
C SER A 126 -9.08 20.79 -4.70
N LEU A 127 -9.38 19.55 -5.08
CA LEU A 127 -9.43 19.17 -6.48
C LEU A 127 -10.87 19.16 -6.98
N SER A 128 -11.06 19.68 -8.19
CA SER A 128 -12.33 19.63 -8.89
C SER A 128 -12.12 19.29 -10.35
N ASP A 129 -13.14 18.70 -10.95
CA ASP A 129 -13.10 18.23 -12.32
C ASP A 129 -14.48 18.43 -12.94
N ASN A 130 -14.56 19.34 -13.91
CA ASN A 130 -15.82 19.73 -14.55
C ASN A 130 -16.94 20.08 -13.55
N GLY A 131 -16.57 20.80 -12.47
CA GLY A 131 -17.49 21.21 -11.41
C GLY A 131 -17.82 20.12 -10.38
N ARG A 132 -17.32 18.89 -10.54
CA ARG A 132 -17.43 17.83 -9.53
C ARG A 132 -16.22 17.87 -8.60
N THR A 133 -16.44 17.75 -7.30
CA THR A 133 -15.36 17.48 -6.34
C THR A 133 -14.68 16.15 -6.64
N VAL A 134 -13.35 16.14 -6.69
CA VAL A 134 -12.53 14.93 -6.78
C VAL A 134 -12.21 14.44 -5.35
N SER A 135 -12.31 13.13 -5.12
CA SER A 135 -11.98 12.53 -3.83
C SER A 135 -10.66 11.75 -3.90
N PRO A 136 -9.52 12.38 -3.63
CA PRO A 136 -8.21 11.74 -3.79
C PRO A 136 -8.04 10.53 -2.86
N ASP A 137 -7.49 9.43 -3.38
CA ASP A 137 -7.20 8.19 -2.63
C ASP A 137 -5.74 7.73 -2.80
N ARG A 138 -5.37 7.23 -3.98
CA ARG A 138 -3.99 6.83 -4.30
C ARG A 138 -3.33 7.84 -5.21
N LEU A 139 -2.06 8.09 -5.02
CA LEU A 139 -1.30 9.11 -5.75
C LEU A 139 0.03 8.53 -6.24
N GLU A 140 0.32 8.71 -7.52
CA GLU A 140 1.65 8.49 -8.08
C GLU A 140 2.11 9.75 -8.83
N TRP A 141 3.43 9.93 -8.94
CA TRP A 141 4.04 11.00 -9.70
C TRP A 141 5.06 10.41 -10.66
N GLU A 142 4.95 10.73 -11.94
CA GLU A 142 5.91 10.35 -12.97
C GLU A 142 6.03 11.47 -14.01
N ASP A 143 7.26 11.88 -14.31
CA ASP A 143 7.60 12.80 -15.40
C ASP A 143 6.74 14.07 -15.51
N GLY A 144 6.44 14.71 -14.38
CA GLY A 144 5.69 15.97 -14.37
C GLY A 144 4.18 15.80 -14.26
N VAL A 145 3.67 14.57 -14.15
CA VAL A 145 2.25 14.24 -14.12
C VAL A 145 1.91 13.56 -12.80
N PHE A 146 0.85 14.04 -12.15
CA PHE A 146 0.19 13.31 -11.07
C PHE A 146 -0.80 12.31 -11.64
N PHE A 147 -0.76 11.08 -11.14
CA PHE A 147 -1.80 10.09 -11.35
C PHE A 147 -2.56 9.93 -10.04
N LEU A 148 -3.87 10.15 -10.06
CA LEU A 148 -4.70 10.17 -8.85
C LEU A 148 -5.89 9.24 -9.00
N LEU A 149 -6.03 8.27 -8.11
CA LEU A 149 -7.26 7.51 -7.98
C LEU A 149 -8.33 8.37 -7.30
N ASP A 150 -9.37 8.72 -8.05
CA ASP A 150 -10.56 9.39 -7.52
C ASP A 150 -11.50 8.34 -6.92
N ARG A 151 -11.59 8.29 -5.59
CA ARG A 151 -12.43 7.34 -4.86
C ARG A 151 -13.91 7.44 -5.23
N ALA A 152 -14.38 8.63 -5.58
CA ALA A 152 -15.79 8.86 -5.86
C ALA A 152 -16.24 8.19 -7.16
N THR A 153 -15.38 8.17 -8.16
CA THR A 153 -15.65 7.52 -9.45
C THR A 153 -14.98 6.17 -9.65
N GLY A 154 -13.94 5.89 -8.86
CA GLY A 154 -13.06 4.75 -9.05
C GLY A 154 -12.18 4.85 -10.30
N GLN A 155 -12.06 6.01 -10.93
CA GLN A 155 -11.19 6.27 -12.07
C GLN A 155 -9.81 6.77 -11.60
N VAL A 156 -8.77 6.55 -12.41
CA VAL A 156 -7.51 7.28 -12.24
C VAL A 156 -7.52 8.49 -13.16
N LEU A 157 -7.15 9.66 -12.62
CA LEU A 157 -7.01 10.92 -13.34
C LEU A 157 -5.53 11.22 -13.55
N SER A 158 -5.16 11.71 -14.72
CA SER A 158 -3.89 12.41 -14.92
C SER A 158 -4.11 13.88 -14.62
N LEU A 159 -3.24 14.48 -13.82
CA LEU A 159 -3.22 15.91 -13.55
C LEU A 159 -1.85 16.48 -13.89
N ASP A 160 -1.83 17.68 -14.45
CA ASP A 160 -0.59 18.43 -14.64
C ASP A 160 -0.10 19.07 -13.33
N GLN A 161 0.92 19.93 -13.43
CA GLN A 161 1.55 20.56 -12.26
C GLN A 161 0.69 21.67 -11.63
N ASP A 162 -0.29 22.19 -12.39
CA ASP A 162 -1.29 23.13 -11.90
C ASP A 162 -2.51 22.39 -11.32
N LEU A 163 -2.44 21.06 -11.26
CA LEU A 163 -3.48 20.14 -10.78
C LEU A 163 -4.75 20.14 -11.64
N GLU A 164 -4.62 20.54 -12.91
CA GLU A 164 -5.70 20.45 -13.88
C GLU A 164 -5.77 19.05 -14.48
N VAL A 165 -6.99 18.53 -14.66
CA VAL A 165 -7.20 17.16 -15.18
C VAL A 165 -6.93 17.13 -16.68
N THR A 166 -5.92 16.37 -17.10
CA THR A 166 -5.48 16.26 -18.49
C THR A 166 -5.81 14.92 -19.14
N GLY A 167 -6.13 13.89 -18.35
CA GLY A 167 -6.36 12.53 -18.85
C GLY A 167 -7.09 11.64 -17.84
N ARG A 168 -7.55 10.47 -18.30
CA ARG A 168 -8.34 9.54 -17.48
C ARG A 168 -8.11 8.09 -17.86
N PHE A 169 -8.24 7.24 -16.85
CA PHE A 169 -8.21 5.79 -16.96
C PHE A 169 -9.42 5.23 -16.25
N ALA A 170 -10.24 4.47 -16.96
CA ALA A 170 -11.50 3.96 -16.45
C ALA A 170 -11.74 2.53 -16.94
N SER A 171 -12.42 1.72 -16.11
CA SER A 171 -12.96 0.45 -16.57
C SER A 171 -14.09 0.70 -17.58
N LYS A 172 -14.23 -0.20 -18.57
CA LYS A 172 -15.36 -0.18 -19.52
C LYS A 172 -16.70 -0.40 -18.79
N ASP A 173 -16.67 -1.23 -17.75
CA ASP A 173 -17.80 -1.47 -16.87
C ASP A 173 -17.70 -0.48 -15.70
N SER A 174 -18.38 0.66 -15.85
CA SER A 174 -18.31 1.84 -14.97
C SER A 174 -18.70 1.60 -13.51
N SER A 175 -19.09 0.38 -13.12
CA SER A 175 -19.55 0.04 -11.78
C SER A 175 -18.46 -0.42 -10.81
N ASN A 176 -17.30 -0.89 -11.29
CA ASN A 176 -16.29 -1.44 -10.39
C ASN A 176 -15.16 -0.45 -10.06
N GLY A 177 -14.65 0.33 -11.02
CA GLY A 177 -13.49 1.20 -10.77
C GLY A 177 -12.28 0.45 -10.19
N PHE A 178 -11.34 1.17 -9.59
CA PHE A 178 -10.09 0.61 -9.09
C PHE A 178 -9.94 0.75 -7.57
N VAL A 179 -9.07 -0.09 -7.00
CA VAL A 179 -8.65 -0.04 -5.58
C VAL A 179 -7.20 0.39 -5.40
N ASP A 180 -6.36 0.12 -6.39
CA ASP A 180 -4.96 0.55 -6.44
C ASP A 180 -4.52 0.60 -7.90
N PHE A 181 -3.48 1.36 -8.19
CA PHE A 181 -2.82 1.37 -9.49
C PHE A 181 -1.33 1.62 -9.34
N LYS A 182 -0.55 1.28 -10.36
CA LYS A 182 0.90 1.46 -10.43
C LYS A 182 1.30 1.94 -11.82
N ILE A 183 2.14 2.96 -11.91
CA ILE A 183 2.81 3.34 -13.15
C ILE A 183 4.10 2.52 -13.27
N ARG A 184 4.18 1.68 -14.30
CA ARG A 184 5.33 0.78 -14.53
C ARG A 184 5.55 0.57 -16.03
N ASN A 185 6.79 0.76 -16.47
CA ASN A 185 7.24 0.53 -17.85
C ASN A 185 6.40 1.29 -18.88
N GLY A 186 6.09 2.57 -18.61
CA GLY A 186 5.29 3.42 -19.51
C GLY A 186 3.84 2.94 -19.67
N SER A 187 3.28 2.35 -18.63
CA SER A 187 1.89 1.91 -18.59
C SER A 187 1.32 2.07 -17.20
N LEU A 188 0.02 2.33 -17.13
CA LEU A 188 -0.74 2.30 -15.89
C LEU A 188 -1.34 0.90 -15.71
N TRP A 189 -1.08 0.27 -14.56
CA TRP A 189 -1.63 -1.01 -14.17
C TRP A 189 -2.58 -0.80 -13.00
N ALA A 190 -3.85 -1.15 -13.16
CA ALA A 190 -4.87 -0.91 -12.14
C ALA A 190 -5.50 -2.23 -11.69
N LEU A 191 -5.62 -2.39 -10.37
CA LEU A 191 -6.35 -3.49 -9.75
C LEU A 191 -7.83 -3.12 -9.68
N GLU A 192 -8.67 -3.91 -10.35
CA GLU A 192 -10.12 -3.71 -10.32
C GLU A 192 -10.65 -3.89 -8.90
N ARG A 193 -11.68 -3.11 -8.54
CA ARG A 193 -12.40 -3.30 -7.28
C ARG A 193 -12.99 -4.70 -7.20
N GLY A 194 -12.80 -5.33 -6.04
CA GLY A 194 -13.10 -6.77 -5.84
C GLY A 194 -11.97 -7.69 -6.28
N GLY A 195 -10.92 -7.17 -6.92
CA GLY A 195 -9.70 -7.88 -7.32
C GLY A 195 -9.91 -9.01 -8.31
N LYS A 196 -10.89 -8.85 -9.20
CA LYS A 196 -11.19 -9.85 -10.23
C LYS A 196 -10.26 -9.77 -11.44
N ALA A 197 -9.67 -8.60 -11.68
CA ALA A 197 -8.78 -8.39 -12.79
C ALA A 197 -7.71 -7.31 -12.52
N VAL A 198 -6.62 -7.38 -13.27
CA VAL A 198 -5.67 -6.28 -13.45
C VAL A 198 -5.82 -5.74 -14.86
N LEU A 199 -6.11 -4.44 -14.98
CA LEU A 199 -6.20 -3.74 -16.25
C LEU A 199 -4.88 -3.01 -16.51
N ARG A 200 -4.40 -3.06 -17.76
CA ARG A 200 -3.28 -2.25 -18.23
C ARG A 200 -3.80 -1.21 -19.21
N PHE A 201 -3.35 0.02 -19.05
CA PHE A 201 -3.62 1.13 -19.94
C PHE A 201 -2.32 1.68 -20.54
N ASN A 202 -2.43 2.15 -21.77
CA ASN A 202 -1.44 3.04 -22.35
C ASN A 202 -1.54 4.41 -21.66
N MET A 203 -0.46 5.19 -21.64
CA MET A 203 -0.43 6.48 -20.92
C MET A 203 -1.35 7.56 -21.52
N ASP A 204 -1.93 7.33 -22.70
CA ASP A 204 -2.98 8.15 -23.32
C ASP A 204 -4.39 7.85 -22.76
N GLY A 205 -4.51 6.95 -21.78
CA GLY A 205 -5.77 6.54 -21.17
C GLY A 205 -6.46 5.36 -21.86
N GLN A 206 -5.97 4.90 -23.01
CA GLN A 206 -6.61 3.81 -23.74
C GLN A 206 -6.32 2.45 -23.09
N PRO A 207 -7.33 1.58 -22.91
CA PRO A 207 -7.13 0.25 -22.36
C PRO A 207 -6.29 -0.61 -23.31
N ALA A 208 -5.19 -1.16 -22.82
CA ALA A 208 -4.26 -2.00 -23.57
C ALA A 208 -4.55 -3.50 -23.39
N SER A 209 -4.83 -3.93 -22.17
CA SER A 209 -5.17 -5.33 -21.85
C SER A 209 -5.92 -5.46 -20.52
N SER A 210 -6.63 -6.55 -20.33
CA SER A 210 -7.21 -6.95 -19.04
C SER A 210 -6.87 -8.41 -18.77
N VAL A 211 -6.44 -8.70 -17.54
CA VAL A 211 -6.07 -10.04 -17.09
C VAL A 211 -6.94 -10.40 -15.89
N ALA A 212 -7.83 -11.38 -16.06
CA ALA A 212 -8.61 -11.93 -14.96
C ALA A 212 -7.69 -12.68 -13.99
N LEU A 213 -7.89 -12.48 -12.69
CA LEU A 213 -7.16 -13.19 -11.64
C LEU A 213 -7.97 -14.40 -11.16
N ASP A 214 -7.29 -15.50 -10.86
CA ASP A 214 -7.92 -16.66 -10.20
C ASP A 214 -8.61 -16.22 -8.89
N ASP A 215 -9.79 -16.78 -8.62
CA ASP A 215 -10.66 -16.40 -7.49
C ASP A 215 -10.15 -16.97 -6.15
N VAL A 216 -9.08 -16.35 -5.64
CA VAL A 216 -8.38 -16.77 -4.42
C VAL A 216 -8.22 -15.65 -3.38
N LEU A 217 -8.64 -14.44 -3.75
CA LEU A 217 -8.55 -13.20 -2.97
C LEU A 217 -9.84 -12.97 -2.19
N ARG A 218 -9.73 -12.45 -0.96
CA ARG A 218 -10.88 -12.14 -0.08
C ARG A 218 -11.21 -10.65 -0.07
N PHE A 219 -10.20 -9.80 0.12
CA PHE A 219 -10.35 -8.34 0.11
C PHE A 219 -9.04 -7.67 -0.32
N PRO A 220 -8.73 -7.70 -1.63
CA PRO A 220 -7.48 -7.17 -2.14
C PRO A 220 -7.44 -5.64 -2.09
N CYS A 221 -6.33 -5.08 -1.64
CA CYS A 221 -6.20 -3.64 -1.34
C CYS A 221 -5.00 -2.95 -1.98
N SER A 222 -4.00 -3.71 -2.46
CA SER A 222 -2.83 -3.14 -3.13
C SER A 222 -2.23 -4.11 -4.15
N LEU A 223 -1.63 -3.54 -5.20
CA LEU A 223 -1.01 -4.24 -6.31
C LEU A 223 0.44 -3.80 -6.49
N GLU A 224 1.34 -4.75 -6.73
CA GLU A 224 2.65 -4.50 -7.31
C GLU A 224 2.86 -5.39 -8.55
N VAL A 225 3.47 -4.80 -9.57
CA VAL A 225 3.82 -5.49 -10.82
C VAL A 225 5.32 -5.78 -10.81
N GLY A 226 5.66 -7.04 -10.55
CA GLY A 226 7.04 -7.50 -10.55
C GLY A 226 7.61 -7.72 -11.95
N PRO A 227 8.90 -8.08 -12.04
CA PRO A 227 9.54 -8.42 -13.31
C PRO A 227 8.78 -9.51 -14.07
N SER A 228 8.79 -9.43 -15.40
CA SER A 228 8.06 -10.36 -16.29
C SER A 228 6.53 -10.39 -16.08
N GLY A 229 5.94 -9.32 -15.55
CA GLY A 229 4.48 -9.18 -15.41
C GLY A 229 3.87 -10.07 -14.32
N VAL A 230 4.65 -10.48 -13.32
CA VAL A 230 4.12 -11.19 -12.15
C VAL A 230 3.37 -10.22 -11.25
N PHE A 231 2.13 -10.52 -10.89
CA PHE A 231 1.34 -9.68 -10.00
C PHE A 231 1.47 -10.14 -8.56
N TYR A 232 1.75 -9.19 -7.66
CA TYR A 232 1.69 -9.38 -6.22
C TYR A 232 0.50 -8.58 -5.71
N VAL A 233 -0.49 -9.27 -5.16
CA VAL A 233 -1.71 -8.64 -4.65
C VAL A 233 -1.77 -8.84 -3.15
N LEU A 234 -1.82 -7.74 -2.42
CA LEU A 234 -2.00 -7.73 -0.99
C LEU A 234 -3.47 -7.94 -0.66
N ASP A 235 -3.78 -9.03 0.05
CA ASP A 235 -5.13 -9.35 0.49
C ASP A 235 -5.33 -8.92 1.94
N ARG A 236 -6.05 -7.82 2.15
CA ARG A 236 -6.25 -7.21 3.47
C ARG A 236 -6.95 -8.15 4.45
N HIS A 237 -7.97 -8.89 4.00
CA HIS A 237 -8.70 -9.84 4.84
C HIS A 237 -8.07 -11.24 4.81
N GLY A 238 -7.34 -11.57 3.74
CA GLY A 238 -6.47 -12.74 3.70
C GLY A 238 -5.31 -12.65 4.69
N GLY A 239 -4.83 -11.43 4.98
CA GLY A 239 -3.63 -11.20 5.79
C GLY A 239 -2.39 -11.81 5.14
N ASP A 240 -2.36 -11.86 3.81
CA ASP A 240 -1.35 -12.52 3.00
C ASP A 240 -1.11 -11.74 1.70
N ILE A 241 -0.11 -12.19 0.94
CA ILE A 241 0.16 -11.71 -0.42
C ILE A 241 -0.01 -12.89 -1.36
N ALA A 242 -0.94 -12.77 -2.31
CA ALA A 242 -1.14 -13.72 -3.38
C ALA A 242 -0.32 -13.30 -4.61
N VAL A 243 0.35 -14.28 -5.23
CA VAL A 243 1.22 -14.06 -6.39
C VAL A 243 0.62 -14.75 -7.61
N PHE A 244 0.46 -14.00 -8.69
CA PHE A 244 -0.10 -14.47 -9.95
C PHE A 244 0.92 -14.33 -11.07
N ASP A 245 0.85 -15.20 -12.07
CA ASP A 245 1.61 -14.99 -13.31
C ASP A 245 0.97 -13.91 -14.20
N GLN A 246 1.65 -13.57 -15.30
CA GLN A 246 1.20 -12.59 -16.29
C GLN A 246 -0.14 -12.92 -16.97
N LYS A 247 -0.65 -14.15 -16.81
CA LYS A 247 -1.96 -14.58 -17.30
C LYS A 247 -3.03 -14.59 -16.19
N GLY A 248 -2.67 -14.12 -15.00
CA GLY A 248 -3.56 -14.05 -13.84
C GLY A 248 -3.77 -15.38 -13.11
N ARG A 249 -2.97 -16.40 -13.43
CA ARG A 249 -3.05 -17.70 -12.74
C ARG A 249 -2.35 -17.62 -11.40
N PHE A 250 -3.00 -18.09 -10.35
CA PHE A 250 -2.45 -18.14 -9.01
C PHE A 250 -1.25 -19.09 -8.97
N LYS A 251 -0.13 -18.60 -8.44
CA LYS A 251 1.09 -19.38 -8.28
C LYS A 251 1.25 -19.87 -6.85
N TYR A 252 1.22 -18.94 -5.90
CA TYR A 252 1.40 -19.19 -4.48
C TYR A 252 1.01 -17.95 -3.68
N ARG A 253 0.94 -18.10 -2.37
CA ARG A 253 0.78 -17.03 -1.39
C ARG A 253 1.79 -17.15 -0.27
N PHE A 254 2.04 -16.06 0.43
CA PHE A 254 2.92 -16.02 1.60
C PHE A 254 2.49 -14.93 2.58
N LEU A 255 3.05 -14.98 3.79
CA LEU A 255 2.57 -14.27 4.99
C LEU A 255 1.19 -14.76 5.47
N HIS A 256 0.89 -14.52 6.73
CA HIS A 256 -0.33 -15.03 7.35
C HIS A 256 -0.96 -14.00 8.27
N PRO A 257 -2.27 -14.09 8.56
CA PRO A 257 -2.89 -13.28 9.60
C PRO A 257 -2.18 -13.38 10.95
N GLY A 258 -2.07 -12.25 11.64
CA GLY A 258 -1.63 -12.16 13.03
C GLY A 258 -0.86 -10.89 13.36
N HIS A 259 -0.31 -10.85 14.57
CA HIS A 259 0.34 -9.64 15.13
C HIS A 259 1.86 -9.76 15.31
N THR A 260 2.40 -10.98 15.21
CA THR A 260 3.83 -11.22 15.37
C THR A 260 4.60 -10.90 14.08
N ARG A 261 5.93 -10.95 14.15
CA ARG A 261 6.83 -10.78 13.01
C ARG A 261 6.42 -11.68 11.84
N GLY A 262 6.31 -11.12 10.63
CA GLY A 262 5.94 -11.85 9.42
C GLY A 262 4.48 -12.27 9.36
N ARG A 263 3.63 -11.74 10.26
CA ARG A 263 2.18 -11.94 10.25
C ARG A 263 1.47 -10.60 10.11
N LEU A 264 0.49 -10.52 9.22
CA LEU A 264 -0.17 -9.29 8.84
C LEU A 264 -1.51 -9.11 9.56
N TYR A 265 -1.81 -7.87 9.94
CA TYR A 265 -3.13 -7.48 10.43
C TYR A 265 -3.59 -6.16 9.80
N PHE A 266 -4.66 -6.22 9.01
CA PHE A 266 -5.16 -5.12 8.17
C PHE A 266 -4.05 -4.41 7.36
N PRO A 267 -3.31 -5.13 6.51
CA PRO A 267 -2.31 -4.49 5.65
C PRO A 267 -2.99 -3.63 4.57
N ILE A 268 -2.35 -2.54 4.16
CA ILE A 268 -2.99 -1.51 3.31
C ILE A 268 -2.19 -1.11 2.07
N GLU A 269 -0.87 -1.29 2.08
CA GLU A 269 -0.02 -0.99 0.93
C GLU A 269 1.10 -2.04 0.81
N LEU A 270 1.38 -2.44 -0.42
CA LEU A 270 2.52 -3.25 -0.80
C LEU A 270 3.41 -2.44 -1.74
N LYS A 271 4.73 -2.48 -1.54
CA LYS A 271 5.69 -1.81 -2.42
C LYS A 271 6.98 -2.61 -2.56
N PHE A 272 7.55 -2.63 -3.76
CA PHE A 272 8.95 -3.03 -3.94
C PHE A 272 9.84 -1.81 -3.79
N ASP A 273 10.90 -1.94 -3.00
CA ASP A 273 11.90 -0.89 -2.92
C ASP A 273 13.03 -1.06 -3.94
N PRO A 274 13.80 0.00 -4.24
CA PRO A 274 14.90 -0.05 -5.19
C PRO A 274 16.07 -0.95 -4.78
N TRP A 275 16.07 -1.47 -3.55
CA TRP A 275 17.08 -2.41 -3.05
C TRP A 275 16.63 -3.87 -3.20
N GLY A 276 15.50 -4.11 -3.88
CA GLY A 276 14.97 -5.44 -4.16
C GLY A 276 14.22 -6.05 -2.98
N ARG A 277 13.79 -5.25 -2.01
CA ARG A 277 13.03 -5.69 -0.84
C ARG A 277 11.54 -5.46 -1.04
N LEU A 278 10.75 -6.20 -0.29
CA LEU A 278 9.30 -6.09 -0.25
C LEU A 278 8.88 -5.36 1.03
N CYS A 279 8.14 -4.28 0.91
CA CYS A 279 7.64 -3.50 2.03
C CYS A 279 6.12 -3.64 2.14
N VAL A 280 5.61 -3.92 3.34
CA VAL A 280 4.17 -4.02 3.62
C VAL A 280 3.82 -3.02 4.70
N VAL A 281 2.92 -2.08 4.38
CA VAL A 281 2.37 -1.14 5.37
C VAL A 281 1.18 -1.79 6.06
N GLU A 282 1.23 -1.85 7.39
CA GLU A 282 0.23 -2.52 8.22
C GLU A 282 -0.50 -1.52 9.11
N GLU A 283 -1.72 -1.18 8.71
CA GLU A 283 -2.60 -0.29 9.47
C GLU A 283 -2.89 -0.86 10.86
N GLY A 284 -3.28 -2.14 10.92
CA GLY A 284 -3.73 -2.77 12.16
C GLY A 284 -2.63 -3.07 13.16
N ASN A 285 -1.42 -3.39 12.70
CA ASN A 285 -0.26 -3.64 13.57
C ASN A 285 0.58 -2.38 13.84
N GLY A 286 0.23 -1.23 13.26
CA GLY A 286 0.94 0.04 13.48
C GLY A 286 2.41 -0.04 13.05
N ARG A 287 2.70 -0.62 11.89
CA ARG A 287 4.10 -0.82 11.45
C ARG A 287 4.24 -0.93 9.94
N VAL A 288 5.48 -0.87 9.48
CA VAL A 288 5.88 -1.32 8.14
C VAL A 288 6.83 -2.51 8.30
N GLU A 289 6.50 -3.64 7.69
CA GLU A 289 7.42 -4.79 7.61
C GLU A 289 8.18 -4.80 6.28
N VAL A 290 9.47 -5.10 6.34
CA VAL A 290 10.35 -5.17 5.17
C VAL A 290 10.97 -6.56 5.10
N PHE A 291 10.95 -7.15 3.92
CA PHE A 291 11.44 -8.51 3.64
C PHE A 291 12.49 -8.50 2.52
N SER A 292 13.54 -9.30 2.67
CA SER A 292 14.54 -9.54 1.62
C SER A 292 14.33 -10.92 0.98
N ARG A 293 14.92 -11.12 -0.20
CA ARG A 293 15.06 -12.46 -0.80
C ARG A 293 16.27 -13.20 -0.25
#